data_AF-A0A7H4MLB0-F1
#
_entry.id   AF-A0A7H4MLB0-F1
#
_cell.length_a   1.000
_cell.length_b   1.000
_cell.length_c   1.000
_cell.angle_alpha   90.00
_cell.angle_beta   90.00
_cell.angle_gamma   90.00
#
_symmetry.space_group_name_H-M   'P 1'
#
loop_
_entity.id
_entity.type
_entity.pdbx_description
1 polymer ?
#
loop_
_entity_poly.entity_id
_entity_poly.type
_entity_poly.pdbx_seq_one_letter_code
_entity_poly.pdbx_strand_id
1 'polypeptide(L)' 'MSAQPSNIPTGGELGVEGLFYFVRNPQSTYTEWGWEIWPQGLTDGIMMIKERYGDIPIYITENGLGAKDR' A
#
# COMPACT_ATOMS: atom_id res chain seq x y z
N MET A 1 -5.84 30.28 -8.93
CA MET A 1 -6.80 29.29 -8.42
C MET A 1 -6.02 28.30 -7.59
N SER A 2 -5.92 28.51 -6.28
CA SER A 2 -5.40 27.48 -5.37
C SER A 2 -6.49 26.42 -5.24
N ALA A 3 -6.21 25.19 -5.66
CA ALA A 3 -7.10 24.08 -5.36
C ALA A 3 -7.15 23.97 -3.83
N GLN A 4 -8.27 24.39 -3.24
CA GLN A 4 -8.52 24.16 -1.83
C GLN A 4 -8.75 22.66 -1.67
N PRO A 5 -8.05 21.97 -0.74
CA PRO A 5 -8.26 20.55 -0.53
C PRO A 5 -9.73 20.32 -0.15
N SER A 6 -10.34 19.30 -0.74
CA SER A 6 -11.74 18.96 -0.48
C SER A 6 -11.91 18.53 0.98
N ASN A 7 -12.91 19.09 1.67
CA ASN A 7 -13.37 18.68 3.00
C ASN A 7 -14.08 17.31 2.96
N ILE A 8 -13.45 16.30 2.36
CA ILE A 8 -13.83 14.91 2.58
C ILE A 8 -13.31 14.59 3.98
N PRO A 9 -14.13 14.09 4.92
CA PRO A 9 -13.60 13.47 6.12
C PRO A 9 -12.86 12.21 5.66
N THR A 10 -11.58 12.35 5.32
CA THR A 10 -10.69 11.22 5.09
C THR A 10 -10.61 10.51 6.43
N GLY A 11 -11.34 9.40 6.57
CA GLY A 11 -11.36 8.57 7.79
C GLY A 11 -10.03 7.87 8.10
N GLY A 12 -8.92 8.43 7.62
CA GLY A 12 -7.57 7.91 7.76
C GLY A 12 -6.75 8.71 8.76
N GLU A 13 -5.76 8.05 9.34
CA GLU A 13 -4.78 8.65 10.25
C GLU A 13 -3.93 9.69 9.49
N LEU A 14 -3.69 10.87 10.08
CA LEU A 14 -2.86 11.91 9.47
C LEU A 14 -1.41 11.42 9.38
N GLY A 15 -0.85 11.37 8.17
CA GLY A 15 0.55 11.04 7.97
C GLY A 15 1.45 12.26 8.12
N VAL A 16 1.26 13.23 7.22
CA VAL A 16 1.85 14.58 7.33
C VAL A 16 0.74 15.57 7.00
N GLU A 17 0.52 16.53 7.89
CA GLU A 17 -0.55 17.52 7.77
C GLU A 17 -0.49 18.24 6.42
N GLY A 18 -1.62 18.25 5.70
CA GLY A 18 -1.73 18.87 4.38
C GLY A 18 -1.05 18.11 3.23
N LEU A 19 -0.39 16.97 3.48
CA LEU A 19 0.32 16.20 2.45
C LEU A 19 -0.35 14.85 2.15
N PHE A 20 -0.57 14.00 3.16
CA PHE A 20 -1.19 12.70 2.97
C PHE A 20 -1.82 12.13 4.25
N TYR A 21 -2.74 11.17 4.05
CA TYR A 21 -3.39 10.39 5.09
C TYR A 21 -3.08 8.91 4.88
N PHE A 22 -2.97 8.15 5.97
CA PHE A 22 -2.93 6.69 5.91
C PHE A 22 -4.35 6.14 5.86
N VAL A 23 -4.60 5.25 4.89
CA VAL A 23 -5.83 4.45 4.84
C VAL A 23 -5.47 3.06 5.34
N ARG A 24 -6.09 2.62 6.44
CA ARG A 24 -5.90 1.29 7.02
C ARG A 24 -7.07 0.40 6.61
N ASN A 25 -6.77 -0.79 6.10
CA ASN A 25 -7.76 -1.84 5.92
C ASN A 25 -7.95 -2.59 7.26
N PRO A 26 -9.17 -2.60 7.84
CA PRO A 26 -9.42 -3.29 9.11
C PRO A 26 -9.18 -4.80 9.07
N GLN A 27 -9.18 -5.40 7.89
CA GLN A 27 -8.94 -6.85 7.70
C GLN A 27 -7.48 -7.20 7.50
N SER A 28 -6.60 -6.19 7.47
CA SER A 28 -5.18 -6.38 7.21
C SER A 28 -4.38 -6.44 8.52
N THR A 29 -3.16 -6.94 8.41
CA THR A 29 -2.19 -6.93 9.50
C THR A 29 -1.05 -6.00 9.13
N TYR A 30 -0.34 -5.49 10.13
CA TYR A 30 0.71 -4.49 9.91
C TYR A 30 2.00 -4.90 10.61
N THR A 31 3.13 -4.64 9.97
CA THR A 31 4.46 -4.84 10.57
C THR A 31 4.67 -3.86 11.74
N GLU A 32 5.71 -4.09 12.55
CA GLU A 32 6.10 -3.14 13.59
C GLU A 32 6.51 -1.76 13.05
N TRP A 33 6.81 -1.66 11.75
CA TRP A 33 7.08 -0.41 11.03
C TRP A 33 5.85 0.17 10.34
N GLY A 34 4.67 -0.39 10.59
CA GLY A 34 3.40 0.08 10.05
C GLY A 34 3.16 -0.29 8.57
N TRP A 35 3.99 -1.16 7.98
CA TRP A 35 3.77 -1.63 6.61
C TRP A 35 2.63 -2.63 6.58
N GLU A 36 1.76 -2.51 5.57
CA GLU A 36 0.65 -3.43 5.40
C GLU A 36 1.13 -4.81 4.94
N ILE A 37 0.67 -5.86 5.61
CA ILE A 37 0.86 -7.25 5.20
C ILE A 37 -0.45 -7.71 4.56
N TRP A 38 -0.51 -7.59 3.23
CA TRP A 38 -1.68 -7.95 2.43
C TRP A 38 -1.28 -8.79 1.21
N PRO A 39 -1.24 -10.14 1.31
CA PRO A 39 -0.79 -11.01 0.23
C PRO A 39 -1.60 -10.85 -1.07
N GLN A 40 -2.91 -10.59 -0.97
CA GLN A 40 -3.77 -10.38 -2.13
C GLN A 40 -3.33 -9.18 -2.97
N GLY A 41 -2.78 -8.12 -2.35
CA GLY A 41 -2.32 -6.94 -3.07
C GLY A 41 -1.15 -7.23 -4.02
N LEU A 42 -0.26 -8.16 -3.65
CA LEU A 42 0.81 -8.62 -4.54
C LEU A 42 0.24 -9.40 -5.73
N THR A 43 -0.72 -10.29 -5.49
CA THR A 43 -1.42 -11.04 -6.54
C THR A 43 -2.11 -10.10 -7.52
N ASP A 44 -2.90 -9.16 -7.01
CA ASP A 44 -3.64 -8.19 -7.83
C ASP A 44 -2.70 -7.32 -8.66
N GLY A 45 -1.59 -6.86 -8.07
CA GLY A 45 -0.56 -6.09 -8.77
C GLY A 45 0.08 -6.86 -9.92
N ILE A 46 0.43 -8.13 -9.70
CA ILE A 46 0.98 -9.00 -10.75
C ILE A 46 -0.05 -9.24 -11.85
N MET A 47 -1.31 -9.49 -11.49
CA MET A 47 -2.39 -9.67 -12.47
C MET A 47 -2.64 -8.42 -13.30
N MET A 48 -2.56 -7.23 -12.71
CA MET A 48 -2.65 -5.96 -13.41
C MET A 48 -1.48 -5.77 -14.42
N ILE A 49 -0.26 -6.16 -14.05
CA ILE A 49 0.90 -6.14 -14.95
C ILE A 49 0.65 -7.10 -16.13
N LYS A 50 0.21 -8.32 -15.84
CA LYS A 50 -0.12 -9.33 -16.87
C LYS A 50 -1.23 -8.83 -17.80
N GLU A 51 -2.29 -8.24 -17.27
CA GLU A 51 -3.38 -7.68 -18.09
C GLU A 51 -2.86 -6.58 -19.03
N ARG A 52 -1.94 -5.73 -18.55
CA ARG A 52 -1.41 -4.60 -19.32
C ARG A 52 -0.36 -5.00 -20.35
N TYR A 53 0.49 -5.97 -20.04
CA TYR A 53 1.69 -6.28 -20.83
C TYR A 53 1.73 -7.70 -21.40
N GLY A 54 0.72 -8.53 -21.11
CA GLY A 54 0.65 -9.93 -21.54
C GLY A 54 1.54 -10.87 -20.70
N ASP A 55 1.82 -12.04 -21.26
CA ASP A 55 2.57 -13.11 -20.59
C ASP A 55 4.09 -12.90 -20.66
N ILE A 56 4.57 -11.82 -20.03
CA ILE A 56 6.00 -11.58 -19.83
C ILE A 56 6.52 -12.34 -18.60
N PRO A 57 7.78 -12.81 -18.58
CA PRO A 57 8.38 -13.36 -17.37
C PRO A 57 8.42 -12.32 -16.25
N ILE A 58 7.95 -12.71 -15.05
CA ILE A 58 7.98 -11.88 -13.85
C ILE A 58 8.81 -12.60 -12.79
N TYR A 59 9.79 -11.90 -12.24
CA TYR A 59 10.63 -12.38 -11.14
C TYR A 59 10.41 -11.48 -9.93
N ILE A 60 10.08 -12.09 -8.79
CA ILE A 60 10.11 -11.40 -7.50
C ILE A 60 11.56 -11.49 -7.01
N THR A 61 12.35 -10.46 -7.30
CA THR A 61 13.76 -10.41 -6.90
C THR A 61 13.91 -10.17 -5.40
N GLU A 62 12.94 -9.52 -4.78
CA GLU A 62 12.90 -9.24 -3.35
C GLU A 62 11.48 -9.36 -2.78
N ASN A 63 11.34 -10.07 -1.68
CA ASN A 63 10.15 -10.09 -0.83
C ASN A 63 10.59 -10.49 0.59
N GLY A 64 10.14 -9.76 1.60
CA GLY A 64 10.56 -10.02 2.97
C GLY A 64 9.82 -9.16 3.99
N LEU A 65 10.08 -9.46 5.26
CA LEU A 65 9.54 -8.79 6.42
C LEU A 65 10.71 -8.34 7.29
N GLY A 66 10.84 -7.04 7.53
CA GLY A 66 11.67 -6.54 8.63
C GLY A 66 11.09 -7.02 9.96
N ALA A 67 11.92 -7.52 10.86
CA ALA A 67 11.56 -7.94 12.21
C ALA A 67 12.69 -7.57 13.17
N LYS A 68 12.36 -7.25 14.43
CA LYS A 68 13.39 -7.01 15.45
C LYS A 68 14.00 -8.33 15.86
N ASP A 69 15.32 -8.34 15.98
CA ASP A 69 16.03 -9.46 16.61
C ASP A 69 15.57 -9.59 18.07
N ARG A 70 15.43 -10.82 18.55
CA ARG A 70 15.02 -11.15 19.92
C ARG A 70 16.22 -11.31 20.84
#